data_AF-A0A6C0F632-F1
#
_entry.id   AF-A0A6C0F632-F1
#
_cell.length_a   1.000
_cell.length_b   1.000
_cell.length_c   1.000
_cell.angle_alpha   90.00
_cell.angle_beta   90.00
_cell.angle_gamma   90.00
#
_symmetry.space_group_name_H-M   'P 1'
#
loop_
_entity.id
_entity.type
_entity.pdbx_description
1 polymer ?
#
loop_
_entity_poly.entity_id
_entity_poly.type
_entity_poly.pdbx_seq_one_letter_code
_entity_poly.pdbx_strand_id
1 'polypeptide(L)'
;MPTGKNWINFIYINLGFLAQIFALYFFTMMNEIQKDWPKYRCNPMFMPLSNNISEDFTYCVQNMQTNYMGYLLSPLNYITSGLTDLGNELSTNIAGIRDMLSVIRNFIGSIVENVFGVFLNLVIAFQKITISIKDLVSKIIGIVVTLMYVLDGSNKTMVSMWHGPMGQMVQNLAKPNQCFHPKTKVILENGKICFMKDVPLGSILENGSRVRSVMRIDNFGNEDLYKIVGKGVLGESIFVTGSHYIKNNFGKFIKVQDYPGAIKQHELFTEEFSCLITDDHKICIGDCTFWDWEDYFLHP
;
A
#
# COMPACT_ATOMS: atom_id res chain seq x y z
N MET A 1 59.12 55.61 -144.85
CA MET A 1 58.21 55.83 -143.69
C MET A 1 57.54 54.51 -143.36
N PRO A 2 57.58 54.02 -142.12
CA PRO A 2 56.96 52.74 -141.78
C PRO A 2 55.44 52.85 -141.94
N THR A 3 54.85 51.91 -142.69
CA THR A 3 53.40 51.83 -142.94
C THR A 3 52.67 51.40 -141.67
N GLY A 4 51.43 51.87 -141.46
CA GLY A 4 50.65 51.66 -140.23
C GLY A 4 50.46 50.19 -139.80
N LYS A 5 50.63 49.21 -140.69
CA LYS A 5 50.66 47.78 -140.35
C LYS A 5 51.81 47.40 -139.42
N ASN A 6 52.95 48.09 -139.48
CA ASN A 6 54.11 47.77 -138.64
C ASN A 6 53.88 48.17 -137.16
N TRP A 7 53.10 49.22 -136.90
CA TRP A 7 52.74 49.65 -135.55
C TRP A 7 51.74 48.71 -134.88
N ILE A 8 50.78 48.15 -135.62
CA ILE A 8 49.81 47.17 -135.10
C ILE A 8 50.51 45.88 -134.68
N ASN A 9 51.43 45.38 -135.51
CA ASN A 9 52.21 44.18 -135.18
C ASN A 9 53.11 44.39 -133.95
N PHE A 10 53.67 45.60 -133.76
CA PHE A 10 54.45 45.95 -132.57
C PHE A 10 53.61 45.93 -131.29
N ILE A 11 52.40 46.50 -131.31
CA ILE A 11 51.49 46.47 -130.15
C ILE A 11 51.08 45.03 -129.82
N TYR A 12 50.72 44.23 -130.82
CA TYR A 12 50.29 42.84 -130.61
C TYR A 12 51.38 41.97 -129.95
N ILE A 13 52.62 42.09 -130.41
CA ILE A 13 53.76 41.36 -129.84
C ILE A 13 54.00 41.78 -128.38
N ASN A 14 53.98 43.08 -128.07
CA ASN A 14 54.16 43.57 -126.71
C ASN A 14 53.01 43.12 -125.77
N LEU A 15 51.77 43.06 -126.27
CA LEU A 15 50.62 42.58 -125.51
C LEU A 15 50.72 41.07 -125.24
N GLY A 16 51.27 40.30 -126.18
CA GLY A 16 51.62 38.89 -125.98
C GLY A 16 52.67 38.68 -124.89
N PHE A 17 53.74 39.49 -124.88
CA PHE A 17 54.75 39.44 -123.81
C PHE A 17 54.18 39.83 -122.45
N LEU A 18 53.33 40.85 -122.38
CA LEU A 18 52.63 41.23 -121.14
C LEU A 18 51.71 40.11 -120.63
N ALA A 19 50.95 39.46 -121.51
CA ALA A 19 50.09 38.33 -121.15
C ALA A 19 50.90 37.14 -120.63
N GLN A 20 52.08 36.87 -121.20
CA GLN A 20 52.95 35.78 -120.76
C GLN A 20 53.61 36.05 -119.41
N ILE A 21 54.02 37.29 -119.14
CA ILE A 21 54.53 37.69 -117.81
C ILE A 21 53.42 37.56 -116.75
N PHE A 22 52.20 37.99 -117.07
CA PHE A 22 51.06 37.86 -116.17
C PHE A 22 50.71 36.39 -115.88
N ALA A 23 50.72 35.53 -116.89
CA ALA A 23 50.48 34.10 -116.73
C ALA A 23 51.54 33.45 -115.81
N LEU A 24 52.82 33.74 -116.01
CA LEU A 24 53.90 33.21 -115.16
C LEU A 24 53.79 33.68 -113.70
N TYR A 25 53.42 34.93 -113.48
CA TYR A 25 53.18 35.46 -112.15
C TYR A 25 52.00 34.73 -111.46
N PHE A 26 50.89 34.52 -112.19
CA PHE A 26 49.72 33.82 -111.68
C PHE A 26 50.03 32.36 -111.29
N PHE A 27 50.75 31.61 -112.13
CA PHE A 27 51.15 30.24 -111.81
C PHE A 27 52.13 30.16 -110.64
N THR A 28 53.03 31.15 -110.49
CA THR A 28 53.97 31.20 -109.36
C THR A 28 53.23 31.46 -108.05
N MET A 29 52.28 32.40 -108.05
CA MET A 29 51.42 32.71 -106.91
C MET A 29 50.55 31.50 -106.49
N MET A 30 49.99 30.76 -107.46
CA MET A 30 49.23 29.54 -107.17
C MET A 30 50.09 28.47 -106.47
N ASN A 31 51.34 28.29 -106.92
CA ASN A 31 52.28 27.36 -106.30
C ASN A 31 52.67 27.78 -104.87
N GLU A 32 52.80 29.08 -104.59
CA GLU A 32 53.04 29.56 -103.23
C GLU A 32 51.83 29.31 -102.30
N ILE A 33 50.61 29.55 -102.79
CA ILE A 33 49.39 29.30 -102.01
C ILE A 33 49.22 27.81 -101.70
N GLN A 34 49.58 26.92 -102.63
CA GLN A 34 49.55 25.48 -102.40
C GLN A 34 50.59 25.01 -101.38
N LYS A 35 51.75 25.66 -101.29
CA LYS A 35 52.78 25.31 -100.27
C LYS A 35 52.31 25.62 -98.85
N ASP A 36 51.54 26.69 -98.66
CA ASP A 36 50.98 27.09 -97.36
C ASP A 36 49.47 26.79 -97.24
N TRP A 37 49.01 25.70 -97.86
CA TRP A 37 47.59 25.34 -97.91
C TRP A 37 46.85 25.30 -96.55
N PRO A 38 47.45 24.82 -95.43
CA PRO A 38 46.79 24.82 -94.12
C PRO A 38 46.34 26.20 -93.63
N LYS A 39 46.98 27.28 -94.09
CA LYS A 39 46.63 28.67 -93.76
C LYS A 39 45.47 29.20 -94.60
N TYR A 40 45.36 28.76 -95.85
CA TYR A 40 44.39 29.28 -96.82
C TYR A 40 43.15 28.38 -97.03
N ARG A 41 43.18 27.13 -96.54
CA ARG A 41 42.11 26.12 -96.72
C ARG A 41 40.70 26.56 -96.29
N CYS A 42 40.59 27.37 -95.24
CA CYS A 42 39.30 27.85 -94.73
C CYS A 42 38.90 29.25 -95.25
N ASN A 43 39.65 29.83 -96.20
CA ASN A 43 39.27 31.09 -96.82
C ASN A 43 38.48 30.82 -98.11
N PRO A 44 37.20 31.27 -98.21
CA PRO A 44 36.34 31.03 -99.36
C PRO A 44 36.94 31.46 -100.71
N MET A 45 37.82 32.47 -100.72
CA MET A 45 38.43 33.01 -101.94
C MET A 45 39.46 32.05 -102.56
N PHE A 46 40.16 31.26 -101.73
CA PHE A 46 41.23 30.35 -102.17
C PHE A 46 40.77 28.90 -102.25
N MET A 47 39.60 28.56 -101.68
CA MET A 47 39.03 27.20 -101.65
C MET A 47 38.87 26.52 -103.02
N PRO A 48 38.52 27.21 -104.13
CA PRO A 48 38.48 26.59 -105.46
C PRO A 48 39.83 26.07 -105.96
N LEU A 49 40.94 26.44 -105.28
CA LEU A 49 42.30 25.96 -105.57
C LEU A 49 42.66 24.67 -104.78
N SER A 50 41.73 24.15 -103.98
CA SER A 50 41.91 22.89 -103.23
C SER A 50 41.95 21.68 -104.15
N ASN A 51 42.77 20.69 -103.79
CA ASN A 51 42.76 19.36 -104.42
C ASN A 51 41.49 18.55 -104.08
N ASN A 52 40.84 18.82 -102.93
CA ASN A 52 39.60 18.16 -102.52
C ASN A 52 38.71 19.14 -101.74
N ILE A 53 37.90 19.88 -102.49
CA ILE A 53 37.02 20.94 -101.96
C ILE A 53 36.04 20.37 -100.90
N SER A 54 35.54 19.14 -101.07
CA SER A 54 34.54 18.56 -100.17
C SER A 54 35.09 18.28 -98.77
N GLU A 55 36.32 17.78 -98.71
CA GLU A 55 37.00 17.44 -97.46
C GLU A 55 37.42 18.70 -96.69
N ASP A 56 38.02 19.67 -97.38
CA ASP A 56 38.40 20.95 -96.79
C ASP A 56 37.18 21.75 -96.32
N PHE A 57 36.07 21.74 -97.09
CA PHE A 57 34.82 22.37 -96.68
C PHE A 57 34.24 21.69 -95.43
N THR A 58 34.18 20.36 -95.40
CA THR A 58 33.66 19.61 -94.24
C THR A 58 34.50 19.87 -93.00
N TYR A 59 35.83 19.88 -93.13
CA TYR A 59 36.75 20.18 -92.02
C TYR A 59 36.57 21.60 -91.49
N CYS A 60 36.50 22.61 -92.36
CA CYS A 60 36.33 24.00 -91.94
C CYS A 60 34.95 24.24 -91.33
N VAL A 61 33.89 23.62 -91.86
CA VAL A 61 32.53 23.70 -91.28
C VAL A 61 32.48 23.00 -89.93
N GLN A 62 33.04 21.80 -89.77
CA GLN A 62 33.09 21.09 -88.49
C GLN A 62 33.86 21.89 -87.44
N ASN A 63 35.04 22.43 -87.78
CA ASN A 63 35.84 23.24 -86.88
C ASN A 63 35.15 24.57 -86.52
N MET A 64 34.44 25.21 -87.46
CA MET A 64 33.59 26.36 -87.16
C MET A 64 32.40 26.00 -86.27
N GLN A 65 31.78 24.82 -86.48
CA GLN A 65 30.68 24.33 -85.66
C GLN A 65 31.12 23.96 -84.24
N THR A 66 32.31 23.40 -84.02
CA THR A 66 32.84 23.14 -82.68
C THR A 66 32.97 24.43 -81.87
N ASN A 67 33.43 25.52 -82.51
CA ASN A 67 33.51 26.83 -81.90
C ASN A 67 32.13 27.43 -81.59
N TYR A 68 31.11 27.15 -82.42
CA TYR A 68 29.73 27.58 -82.20
C TYR A 68 28.94 26.69 -81.21
N MET A 69 29.34 25.43 -81.03
CA MET A 69 28.67 24.47 -80.15
C MET A 69 28.70 24.95 -78.70
N GLY A 70 29.80 25.59 -78.27
CA GLY A 70 29.87 26.21 -76.93
C GLY A 70 28.79 27.28 -76.71
N TYR A 71 28.51 28.10 -77.74
CA TYR A 71 27.45 29.11 -77.68
C TYR A 71 26.05 28.48 -77.71
N LEU A 72 25.84 27.44 -78.51
CA LEU A 72 24.56 26.71 -78.59
C LEU A 72 24.26 25.88 -77.33
N LEU A 73 25.28 25.39 -76.63
CA LEU A 73 25.13 24.68 -75.36
C LEU A 73 24.99 25.63 -74.16
N SER A 74 25.33 26.91 -74.30
CA SER A 74 25.22 27.88 -73.20
C SER A 74 23.81 27.97 -72.59
N PRO A 75 22.71 28.02 -73.36
CA PRO A 75 21.36 27.99 -72.80
C PRO A 75 21.03 26.67 -72.10
N LEU A 76 21.48 25.53 -72.64
CA LEU A 76 21.26 24.22 -72.01
C LEU A 76 22.02 24.11 -70.69
N ASN A 77 23.28 24.56 -70.65
CA ASN A 77 24.08 24.59 -69.42
C ASN A 77 23.43 25.49 -68.35
N TYR A 78 22.87 26.64 -68.74
CA TYR A 78 22.15 27.51 -67.81
C TYR A 78 20.91 26.82 -67.21
N ILE A 79 20.10 26.15 -68.04
CA ILE A 79 18.93 25.39 -67.57
C ILE A 79 19.37 24.23 -66.66
N THR A 80 20.42 23.48 -67.02
CA THR A 80 20.96 22.39 -66.19
C THR A 80 21.51 22.90 -64.86
N SER A 81 22.17 24.06 -64.84
CA SER A 81 22.61 24.69 -63.59
C SER A 81 21.42 25.12 -62.73
N GLY A 82 20.39 25.73 -63.32
CA GLY A 82 19.17 26.10 -62.60
C GLY A 82 18.43 24.90 -62.00
N LEU A 83 18.32 23.77 -62.73
CA LEU A 83 17.76 22.53 -62.19
C LEU A 83 18.61 21.95 -61.05
N THR A 84 19.94 22.05 -61.17
CA THR A 84 20.88 21.57 -60.14
C THR A 84 20.77 22.41 -58.87
N ASP A 85 20.67 23.72 -59.01
CA ASP A 85 20.52 24.65 -57.90
C ASP A 85 19.17 24.46 -57.19
N LEU A 86 18.08 24.28 -57.94
CA LEU A 86 16.77 23.91 -57.37
C LEU A 86 16.83 22.57 -56.64
N GLY A 87 17.51 21.58 -57.21
CA GLY A 87 17.71 20.27 -56.57
C GLY A 87 18.50 20.37 -55.27
N ASN A 88 19.55 21.19 -55.26
CA ASN A 88 20.36 21.46 -54.08
C ASN A 88 19.56 22.21 -53.00
N GLU A 89 18.83 23.26 -53.38
CA GLU A 89 18.00 24.03 -52.46
C GLU A 89 16.91 23.16 -51.82
N LEU A 90 16.21 22.34 -52.62
CA LEU A 90 15.24 21.37 -52.12
C LEU A 90 15.89 20.37 -51.15
N SER A 91 17.07 19.85 -51.48
CA SER A 91 17.81 18.93 -50.60
C SER A 91 18.16 19.59 -49.27
N THR A 92 18.66 20.84 -49.30
CA THR A 92 18.99 21.59 -48.08
C THR A 92 17.76 21.91 -47.25
N ASN A 93 16.64 22.28 -47.87
CA ASN A 93 15.39 22.54 -47.17
C ASN A 93 14.82 21.26 -46.54
N ILE A 94 14.91 20.12 -47.22
CA ILE A 94 14.52 18.81 -46.66
C ILE A 94 15.43 18.42 -45.49
N ALA A 95 16.74 18.67 -45.59
CA ALA A 95 17.67 18.47 -44.49
C ALA A 95 17.31 19.38 -43.30
N GLY A 96 17.01 20.66 -43.54
CA GLY A 96 16.56 21.60 -42.52
C GLY A 96 15.27 21.16 -41.83
N ILE A 97 14.31 20.59 -42.57
CA ILE A 97 13.10 19.98 -41.97
C ILE A 97 13.47 18.80 -41.08
N ARG A 98 14.39 17.92 -41.51
CA ARG A 98 14.85 16.78 -40.69
C ARG A 98 15.57 17.24 -39.43
N ASP A 99 16.36 18.30 -39.51
CA ASP A 99 17.05 18.88 -38.35
C ASP A 99 16.05 19.52 -37.38
N MET A 100 15.05 20.24 -37.89
CA MET A 100 13.96 20.77 -37.07
C MET A 100 13.20 19.63 -36.36
N LEU A 101 12.88 18.55 -37.07
CA LEU A 101 12.24 17.36 -36.48
C LEU A 101 13.13 16.70 -35.42
N SER A 102 14.45 16.68 -35.61
CA SER A 102 15.41 16.21 -34.61
C SER A 102 15.38 17.07 -33.34
N VAL A 103 15.38 18.41 -33.49
CA VAL A 103 15.27 19.35 -32.37
C VAL A 103 13.96 19.15 -31.61
N ILE A 104 12.82 19.04 -32.32
CA ILE A 104 11.52 18.79 -31.70
C ILE A 104 11.53 17.45 -30.92
N ARG A 105 12.06 16.38 -31.53
CA ARG A 105 12.15 15.08 -30.86
C ARG A 105 12.99 15.13 -29.60
N ASN A 106 14.13 15.81 -29.65
CA ASN A 106 15.03 15.94 -28.49
C ASN A 106 14.41 16.82 -27.40
N PHE A 107 13.71 17.89 -27.77
CA PHE A 107 12.99 18.73 -26.81
C PHE A 107 11.88 17.94 -26.10
N ILE A 108 11.04 17.21 -26.85
CA ILE A 108 10.01 16.33 -26.28
C ILE A 108 10.66 15.27 -25.38
N GLY A 109 11.74 14.63 -25.83
CA GLY A 109 12.50 13.66 -25.04
C GLY A 109 12.95 14.24 -23.69
N SER A 110 13.53 15.44 -23.70
CA SER A 110 13.99 16.12 -22.49
C SER A 110 12.86 16.48 -21.52
N ILE A 111 11.69 16.92 -22.04
CA ILE A 111 10.52 17.20 -21.20
C ILE A 111 10.04 15.91 -20.55
N VAL A 112 9.88 14.86 -21.34
CA VAL A 112 9.41 13.55 -20.88
C VAL A 112 10.35 13.02 -19.80
N GLU A 113 11.66 13.03 -20.02
CA GLU A 113 12.66 12.59 -19.03
C GLU A 113 12.59 13.40 -17.72
N ASN A 114 12.51 14.73 -17.81
CA ASN A 114 12.41 15.59 -16.62
C ASN A 114 11.12 15.32 -15.83
N VAL A 115 9.99 15.19 -16.53
CA VAL A 115 8.68 14.92 -15.92
C VAL A 115 8.68 13.54 -15.25
N PHE A 116 9.16 12.50 -15.93
CA PHE A 116 9.30 11.15 -15.35
C PHE A 116 10.28 11.14 -14.17
N GLY A 117 11.36 11.91 -14.21
CA GLY A 117 12.30 12.06 -13.10
C GLY A 117 11.63 12.61 -11.85
N VAL A 118 10.78 13.63 -11.99
CA VAL A 118 9.98 14.16 -10.87
C VAL A 118 8.98 13.13 -10.35
N PHE A 119 8.25 12.45 -11.24
CA PHE A 119 7.29 11.42 -10.84
C PHE A 119 7.94 10.25 -10.10
N LEU A 120 9.12 9.79 -10.52
CA LEU A 120 9.85 8.72 -9.82
C LEU A 120 10.22 9.14 -8.40
N ASN A 121 10.73 10.36 -8.20
CA ASN A 121 11.01 10.90 -6.87
C ASN A 121 9.74 11.03 -6.01
N LEU A 122 8.63 11.46 -6.62
CA LEU A 122 7.33 11.54 -5.95
C LEU A 122 6.83 10.16 -5.50
N VAL A 123 6.94 9.14 -6.36
CA VAL A 123 6.54 7.75 -6.03
C VAL A 123 7.34 7.22 -4.85
N ILE A 124 8.65 7.48 -4.79
CA ILE A 124 9.50 7.09 -3.64
C ILE A 124 9.01 7.77 -2.35
N ALA A 125 8.65 9.06 -2.42
CA ALA A 125 8.10 9.78 -1.27
C ALA A 125 6.77 9.15 -0.77
N PHE A 126 5.85 8.84 -1.68
CA PHE A 126 4.59 8.15 -1.34
C PHE A 126 4.81 6.74 -0.78
N GLN A 127 5.77 5.99 -1.33
CA GLN A 127 6.15 4.67 -0.80
C GLN A 127 6.66 4.79 0.64
N LYS A 128 7.52 5.77 0.93
CA LYS A 128 8.04 6.02 2.28
C LYS A 128 6.93 6.37 3.28
N ILE A 129 5.97 7.19 2.87
CA ILE A 129 4.79 7.53 3.69
C ILE A 129 3.97 6.25 3.97
N THR A 130 3.69 5.46 2.95
CA THR A 130 2.94 4.19 3.09
C THR A 130 3.64 3.21 4.03
N ILE A 131 4.97 3.05 3.90
CA ILE A 131 5.76 2.20 4.80
C ILE A 131 5.67 2.71 6.25
N SER A 132 5.76 4.03 6.44
CA SER A 132 5.67 4.64 7.78
C SER A 132 4.28 4.44 8.41
N ILE A 133 3.22 4.56 7.61
CA ILE A 133 1.84 4.27 8.06
C ILE A 133 1.70 2.80 8.45
N LYS A 134 2.21 1.88 7.62
CA LYS A 134 2.17 0.44 7.91
C LYS A 134 2.89 0.11 9.22
N ASP A 135 4.08 0.67 9.43
CA ASP A 135 4.85 0.51 10.68
C ASP A 135 4.06 1.03 11.89
N LEU A 136 3.44 2.20 11.78
CA LEU A 136 2.62 2.78 12.84
C LEU A 136 1.42 1.89 13.20
N VAL A 137 0.71 1.37 12.19
CA VAL A 137 -0.41 0.43 12.40
C VAL A 137 0.07 -0.86 13.08
N SER A 138 1.20 -1.43 12.64
CA SER A 138 1.78 -2.63 13.27
C SER A 138 2.15 -2.41 14.73
N LYS A 139 2.68 -1.23 15.09
CA LYS A 139 2.99 -0.87 16.48
C LYS A 139 1.73 -0.74 17.34
N ILE A 140 0.67 -0.12 16.81
CA ILE A 140 -0.62 -0.03 17.53
C ILE A 140 -1.18 -1.41 17.80
N ILE A 141 -1.19 -2.30 16.80
CA ILE A 141 -1.64 -3.68 16.98
C ILE A 141 -0.81 -4.38 18.07
N GLY A 142 0.50 -4.21 18.09
CA GLY A 142 1.36 -4.77 19.13
C GLY A 142 1.00 -4.30 20.55
N ILE A 143 0.75 -3.00 20.73
CA ILE A 143 0.34 -2.42 22.02
C ILE A 143 -1.03 -2.96 22.45
N VAL A 144 -2.00 -3.01 21.54
CA VAL A 144 -3.35 -3.49 21.86
C VAL A 144 -3.33 -4.98 22.21
N VAL A 145 -2.60 -5.81 21.47
CA VAL A 145 -2.49 -7.25 21.74
C VAL A 145 -1.80 -7.52 23.08
N THR A 146 -0.73 -6.79 23.39
CA THR A 146 -0.05 -6.93 24.69
C THR A 146 -0.96 -6.52 25.84
N LEU A 147 -1.70 -5.41 25.72
CA LEU A 147 -2.69 -5.01 26.71
C LEU A 147 -3.80 -6.06 26.88
N MET A 148 -4.29 -6.63 25.78
CA MET A 148 -5.30 -7.69 25.81
C MET A 148 -4.80 -8.91 26.60
N TYR A 149 -3.57 -9.36 26.37
CA TYR A 149 -2.99 -10.48 27.12
C TYR A 149 -2.73 -10.14 28.59
N VAL A 150 -2.36 -8.89 28.93
CA VAL A 150 -2.21 -8.45 30.32
C VAL A 150 -3.55 -8.46 31.05
N LEU A 151 -4.62 -7.97 30.41
CA LEU A 151 -5.97 -8.01 30.98
C LEU A 151 -6.49 -9.43 31.15
N ASP A 152 -6.28 -10.28 30.14
CA ASP A 152 -6.65 -11.70 30.21
C ASP A 152 -5.88 -12.45 31.31
N GLY A 153 -4.57 -12.19 31.44
CA GLY A 153 -3.76 -12.69 32.54
C GLY A 153 -4.27 -12.23 33.91
N SER A 154 -4.60 -10.94 34.03
CA SER A 154 -5.13 -10.35 35.27
C SER A 154 -6.48 -10.98 35.67
N ASN A 155 -7.39 -11.17 34.70
CA ASN A 155 -8.67 -11.84 34.94
C ASN A 155 -8.47 -13.28 35.39
N LYS A 156 -7.60 -14.04 34.73
CA LYS A 156 -7.26 -15.40 35.13
C LYS A 156 -6.69 -15.44 36.56
N THR A 157 -5.78 -14.53 36.91
CA THR A 157 -5.23 -14.42 38.27
C THR A 157 -6.32 -14.14 39.30
N MET A 158 -7.24 -13.20 39.02
CA MET A 158 -8.33 -12.87 39.94
C MET A 158 -9.26 -14.08 40.16
N VAL A 159 -9.63 -14.78 39.09
CA VAL A 159 -10.45 -16.00 39.16
C VAL A 159 -9.72 -17.09 39.96
N SER A 160 -8.43 -17.28 39.74
CA SER A 160 -7.63 -18.24 40.52
C SER A 160 -7.53 -17.86 41.99
N MET A 161 -7.37 -16.58 42.33
CA MET A 161 -7.37 -16.11 43.72
C MET A 161 -8.73 -16.30 44.39
N TRP A 162 -9.82 -16.05 43.67
CA TRP A 162 -11.18 -16.19 44.18
C TRP A 162 -11.56 -17.64 44.49
N HIS A 163 -11.16 -18.58 43.62
CA HIS A 163 -11.34 -20.02 43.87
C HIS A 163 -10.29 -20.62 44.81
N GLY A 164 -9.23 -19.88 45.10
CA GLY A 164 -8.18 -20.27 46.03
C GLY A 164 -8.59 -20.20 47.50
N PRO A 165 -7.72 -20.67 48.41
CA PRO A 165 -8.03 -20.77 49.84
C PRO A 165 -8.38 -19.42 50.48
N MET A 166 -7.74 -18.33 50.05
CA MET A 166 -8.04 -16.99 50.55
C MET A 166 -9.43 -16.48 50.10
N GLY A 167 -9.85 -16.77 48.87
CA GLY A 167 -11.17 -16.39 48.35
C GLY A 167 -12.30 -17.18 48.99
N GLN A 168 -12.10 -18.48 49.22
CA GLN A 168 -13.04 -19.32 49.97
C GLN A 168 -13.23 -18.83 51.42
N MET A 169 -12.16 -18.37 52.07
CA MET A 169 -12.25 -17.78 53.41
C MET A 169 -13.13 -16.52 53.43
N VAL A 170 -12.97 -15.62 52.45
CA VAL A 170 -13.82 -14.42 52.33
C VAL A 170 -15.27 -14.79 52.05
N GLN A 171 -15.53 -15.77 51.17
CA GLN A 171 -16.90 -16.24 50.89
C GLN A 171 -17.56 -16.83 52.13
N ASN A 172 -16.83 -17.59 52.95
CA ASN A 172 -17.36 -18.17 54.18
C ASN A 172 -17.62 -17.11 55.27
N LEU A 173 -16.81 -16.05 55.34
CA LEU A 173 -17.07 -14.90 56.21
C LEU A 173 -18.26 -14.05 55.75
N ALA A 174 -18.57 -14.05 54.45
CA ALA A 174 -19.68 -13.32 53.85
C ALA A 174 -21.00 -14.13 53.80
N LYS A 175 -21.05 -15.35 54.37
CA LYS A 175 -22.28 -16.15 54.38
C LYS A 175 -23.34 -15.56 55.33
N PRO A 176 -24.62 -15.51 54.93
CA PRO A 176 -25.71 -14.93 55.71
C PRO A 176 -26.01 -15.75 56.98
N ASN A 177 -25.78 -15.11 58.13
CA ASN A 177 -26.52 -15.24 59.39
C ASN A 177 -27.15 -16.60 59.69
N GLN A 178 -26.37 -17.67 59.78
CA GLN A 178 -26.87 -18.99 60.20
C GLN A 178 -27.00 -19.06 61.72
N CYS A 179 -28.03 -18.47 62.29
CA CYS A 179 -28.12 -18.27 63.74
C CYS A 179 -29.57 -18.34 64.25
N PHE A 180 -29.72 -18.31 65.57
CA PHE A 180 -31.00 -18.35 66.27
C PHE A 180 -31.40 -16.97 66.78
N HIS A 181 -32.67 -16.82 67.12
CA HIS A 181 -33.10 -15.69 67.93
C HIS A 181 -32.38 -15.71 69.31
N PRO A 182 -31.90 -14.57 69.83
CA PRO A 182 -31.11 -14.53 71.07
C PRO A 182 -31.80 -15.13 72.29
N LYS A 183 -33.14 -15.06 72.34
CA LYS A 183 -33.99 -15.62 73.41
C LYS A 183 -34.44 -17.06 73.17
N THR A 184 -33.95 -17.74 72.13
CA THR A 184 -34.21 -19.18 71.97
C THR A 184 -33.63 -19.91 73.17
N LYS A 185 -34.43 -20.77 73.82
CA LYS A 185 -34.01 -21.47 75.04
C LYS A 185 -33.25 -22.75 74.70
N VAL A 186 -32.25 -23.07 75.52
CA VAL A 186 -31.51 -24.33 75.50
C VAL A 186 -31.46 -24.94 76.90
N ILE A 187 -31.39 -26.27 76.97
CA ILE A 187 -31.25 -27.03 78.22
C ILE A 187 -29.81 -27.47 78.37
N LEU A 188 -29.23 -27.23 79.54
CA LEU A 188 -27.93 -27.75 79.94
C LEU A 188 -28.08 -29.12 80.60
N GLU A 189 -27.03 -29.94 80.59
CA GLU A 189 -26.98 -31.28 81.19
C GLU A 189 -27.44 -31.30 82.66
N ASN A 190 -27.22 -30.21 83.40
CA ASN A 190 -27.68 -30.05 84.79
C ASN A 190 -29.16 -29.67 84.95
N GLY A 191 -29.93 -29.65 83.86
CA GLY A 191 -31.35 -29.28 83.82
C GLY A 191 -31.61 -27.76 83.82
N LYS A 192 -30.57 -26.91 83.88
CA LYS A 192 -30.74 -25.45 83.85
C LYS A 192 -31.12 -25.00 82.43
N ILE A 193 -32.16 -24.19 82.32
CA ILE A 193 -32.57 -23.54 81.07
C ILE A 193 -31.87 -22.19 80.94
N CYS A 194 -31.23 -21.95 79.80
CA CYS A 194 -30.58 -20.67 79.47
C CYS A 194 -31.11 -20.15 78.14
N PHE A 195 -31.10 -18.83 77.94
CA PHE A 195 -31.25 -18.25 76.60
C PHE A 195 -29.97 -18.46 75.81
N MET A 196 -30.10 -18.65 74.50
CA MET A 196 -28.99 -18.92 73.57
C MET A 196 -27.84 -17.92 73.72
N LYS A 197 -28.17 -16.63 73.86
CA LYS A 197 -27.20 -15.56 74.05
C LYS A 197 -26.48 -15.57 75.41
N ASP A 198 -27.06 -16.22 76.42
CA ASP A 198 -26.62 -16.20 77.83
C ASP A 198 -26.04 -17.56 78.26
N VAL A 199 -25.76 -18.47 77.32
CA VAL A 199 -25.20 -19.79 77.61
C VAL A 199 -23.77 -19.64 78.14
N PRO A 200 -23.43 -20.17 79.33
CA PRO A 200 -22.07 -20.10 79.84
C PRO A 200 -21.09 -20.90 78.98
N LEU A 201 -19.92 -20.34 78.67
CA LEU A 201 -18.86 -21.05 77.97
C LEU A 201 -18.39 -22.29 78.77
N GLY A 202 -18.11 -23.37 78.07
CA GLY A 202 -17.71 -24.65 78.66
C GLY A 202 -18.86 -25.46 79.29
N SER A 203 -20.10 -24.96 79.24
CA SER A 203 -21.28 -25.73 79.63
C SER A 203 -21.57 -26.86 78.64
N ILE A 204 -22.29 -27.88 79.11
CA ILE A 204 -22.68 -29.05 78.34
C ILE A 204 -24.19 -28.98 78.10
N LEU A 205 -24.60 -29.09 76.84
CA LEU A 205 -26.02 -29.16 76.44
C LEU A 205 -26.60 -30.53 76.81
N GLU A 206 -27.92 -30.65 76.86
CA GLU A 206 -28.63 -31.90 77.24
C GLU A 206 -28.18 -33.16 76.45
N ASN A 207 -27.69 -32.99 75.21
CA ASN A 207 -27.22 -34.08 74.37
C ASN A 207 -25.72 -34.42 74.53
N GLY A 208 -25.01 -33.77 75.47
CA GLY A 208 -23.59 -33.96 75.73
C GLY A 208 -22.65 -33.03 74.95
N SER A 209 -23.17 -32.18 74.05
CA SER A 209 -22.35 -31.21 73.30
C SER A 209 -21.80 -30.12 74.21
N ARG A 210 -20.49 -29.87 74.16
CA ARG A 210 -19.83 -28.82 74.95
C ARG A 210 -19.80 -27.51 74.20
N VAL A 211 -20.31 -26.45 74.80
CA VAL A 211 -20.31 -25.10 74.22
C VAL A 211 -18.92 -24.48 74.30
N ARG A 212 -18.32 -24.19 73.14
CA ARG A 212 -17.00 -23.55 73.00
C ARG A 212 -17.08 -22.05 72.80
N SER A 213 -18.11 -21.57 72.09
CA SER A 213 -18.32 -20.16 71.81
C SER A 213 -19.81 -19.82 71.80
N VAL A 214 -20.14 -18.59 72.18
CA VAL A 214 -21.45 -17.96 71.97
C VAL A 214 -21.21 -16.71 71.14
N MET A 215 -21.79 -16.67 69.95
CA MET A 215 -21.60 -15.58 69.02
C MET A 215 -22.81 -14.66 69.00
N ARG A 216 -22.56 -13.38 68.75
CA ARG A 216 -23.58 -12.37 68.49
C ARG A 216 -23.30 -11.77 67.12
N ILE A 217 -24.30 -11.83 66.24
CA ILE A 217 -24.18 -11.36 64.86
C ILE A 217 -25.24 -10.30 64.60
N ASP A 218 -24.86 -9.21 63.96
CA ASP A 218 -25.76 -8.14 63.54
C ASP A 218 -26.72 -8.61 62.43
N ASN A 219 -28.00 -8.32 62.57
CA ASN A 219 -29.00 -8.59 61.54
C ASN A 219 -29.03 -7.46 60.49
N PHE A 220 -27.88 -7.08 59.94
CA PHE A 220 -27.77 -6.00 58.94
C PHE A 220 -28.65 -6.22 57.70
N GLY A 221 -28.86 -7.49 57.33
CA GLY A 221 -29.66 -7.88 56.16
C GLY A 221 -31.18 -7.85 56.38
N ASN A 222 -31.66 -7.53 57.59
CA ASN A 222 -33.07 -7.63 57.98
C ASN A 222 -33.66 -8.99 57.62
N GLU A 223 -32.94 -10.08 57.91
CA GLU A 223 -33.41 -11.43 57.60
C GLU A 223 -34.56 -11.83 58.51
N ASP A 224 -35.60 -12.41 57.91
CA ASP A 224 -36.72 -13.00 58.62
C ASP A 224 -36.30 -14.31 59.31
N LEU A 225 -36.80 -14.52 60.52
CA LEU A 225 -36.69 -15.82 61.21
C LEU A 225 -37.80 -16.77 60.73
N TYR A 226 -37.48 -18.06 60.77
CA TYR A 226 -38.43 -19.16 60.66
C TYR A 226 -38.82 -19.66 62.04
N LYS A 227 -40.06 -20.08 62.19
CA LYS A 227 -40.65 -20.61 63.42
C LYS A 227 -40.89 -22.12 63.27
N ILE A 228 -40.33 -22.90 64.19
CA ILE A 228 -40.62 -24.33 64.32
C ILE A 228 -41.49 -24.51 65.57
N VAL A 229 -42.76 -24.84 65.36
CA VAL A 229 -43.80 -24.80 66.41
C VAL A 229 -43.73 -26.05 67.29
N GLY A 230 -43.76 -25.87 68.62
CA GLY A 230 -43.95 -26.95 69.59
C GLY A 230 -42.75 -27.87 69.79
N LYS A 231 -41.58 -27.53 69.23
CA LYS A 231 -40.40 -28.39 69.19
C LYS A 231 -39.25 -27.90 70.08
N GLY A 232 -39.37 -26.70 70.64
CA GLY A 232 -38.38 -26.12 71.53
C GLY A 232 -38.50 -26.62 72.97
N VAL A 233 -37.61 -26.10 73.81
CA VAL A 233 -37.58 -26.36 75.25
C VAL A 233 -38.94 -26.06 75.88
N LEU A 234 -39.47 -27.00 76.68
CA LEU A 234 -40.81 -26.93 77.29
C LEU A 234 -41.98 -26.79 76.29
N GLY A 235 -41.79 -27.24 75.04
CA GLY A 235 -42.82 -27.15 73.99
C GLY A 235 -42.95 -25.76 73.36
N GLU A 236 -41.99 -24.85 73.60
CA GLU A 236 -41.98 -23.53 72.96
C GLU A 236 -41.63 -23.61 71.47
N SER A 237 -41.81 -22.50 70.76
CA SER A 237 -41.39 -22.40 69.36
C SER A 237 -39.91 -22.02 69.25
N ILE A 238 -39.20 -22.63 68.31
CA ILE A 238 -37.80 -22.29 67.99
C ILE A 238 -37.81 -21.24 66.89
N PHE A 239 -37.06 -20.15 67.08
CA PHE A 239 -36.87 -19.11 66.08
C PHE A 239 -35.42 -19.13 65.58
N VAL A 240 -35.26 -19.33 64.28
CA VAL A 240 -33.97 -19.60 63.63
C VAL A 240 -33.97 -19.08 62.19
N THR A 241 -32.83 -18.67 61.66
CA THR A 241 -32.76 -18.17 60.27
C THR A 241 -32.95 -19.30 59.25
N GLY A 242 -33.46 -18.94 58.07
CA GLY A 242 -33.76 -19.93 57.03
C GLY A 242 -32.53 -20.65 56.47
N SER A 243 -31.36 -19.99 56.50
CA SER A 243 -30.09 -20.52 56.02
C SER A 243 -29.44 -21.55 56.96
N HIS A 244 -29.84 -21.57 58.23
CA HIS A 244 -29.28 -22.47 59.25
C HIS A 244 -29.65 -23.94 58.97
N TYR A 245 -28.82 -24.89 59.41
CA TYR A 245 -29.01 -26.31 59.13
C TYR A 245 -29.73 -27.06 60.27
N ILE A 246 -30.76 -27.83 59.92
CA ILE A 246 -31.52 -28.73 60.81
C ILE A 246 -31.46 -30.17 60.30
N LYS A 247 -31.36 -31.14 61.22
CA LYS A 247 -31.38 -32.57 60.91
C LYS A 247 -32.81 -33.02 60.58
N ASN A 248 -33.00 -33.60 59.39
CA ASN A 248 -34.29 -34.17 58.98
C ASN A 248 -34.50 -35.59 59.52
N ASN A 249 -35.69 -36.15 59.28
CA ASN A 249 -36.06 -37.50 59.71
C ASN A 249 -35.20 -38.63 59.09
N PHE A 250 -34.48 -38.34 57.99
CA PHE A 250 -33.57 -39.26 57.32
C PHE A 250 -32.12 -39.13 57.81
N GLY A 251 -31.88 -38.28 58.82
CA GLY A 251 -30.55 -38.05 59.40
C GLY A 251 -29.66 -37.09 58.63
N LYS A 252 -30.15 -36.46 57.55
CA LYS A 252 -29.40 -35.48 56.75
C LYS A 252 -29.68 -34.05 57.24
N PHE A 253 -28.64 -33.22 57.32
CA PHE A 253 -28.79 -31.79 57.57
C PHE A 253 -29.27 -31.07 56.30
N ILE A 254 -30.38 -30.35 56.42
CA ILE A 254 -30.99 -29.52 55.38
C ILE A 254 -31.19 -28.10 55.93
N LYS A 255 -31.34 -27.10 55.07
CA LYS A 255 -31.61 -25.74 55.53
C LYS A 255 -32.99 -25.66 56.18
N VAL A 256 -33.14 -24.83 57.21
CA VAL A 256 -34.41 -24.66 57.94
C VAL A 256 -35.52 -24.20 57.01
N GLN A 257 -35.23 -23.33 56.04
CA GLN A 257 -36.23 -22.90 55.05
C GLN A 257 -36.84 -24.06 54.24
N ASP A 258 -36.10 -25.17 54.10
CA ASP A 258 -36.51 -26.38 53.38
C ASP A 258 -37.08 -27.46 54.33
N TYR A 259 -37.13 -27.18 55.65
CA TYR A 259 -37.63 -28.11 56.65
C TYR A 259 -39.18 -28.05 56.71
N PRO A 260 -39.90 -29.18 56.51
CA PRO A 260 -41.37 -29.18 56.44
C PRO A 260 -42.10 -28.62 57.67
N GLY A 261 -41.47 -28.66 58.84
CA GLY A 261 -42.02 -28.12 60.10
C GLY A 261 -41.67 -26.65 60.38
N ALA A 262 -40.96 -25.99 59.48
CA ALA A 262 -40.56 -24.60 59.62
C ALA A 262 -41.52 -23.68 58.85
N ILE A 263 -42.05 -22.67 59.53
CA ILE A 263 -42.96 -21.69 58.95
C ILE A 263 -42.23 -20.34 58.96
N LYS A 264 -42.09 -19.72 57.78
CA LYS A 264 -41.55 -18.36 57.70
C LYS A 264 -42.50 -17.41 58.46
N GLN A 265 -41.95 -16.56 59.31
CA GLN A 265 -42.74 -15.62 60.10
C GLN A 265 -42.20 -14.19 59.98
N HIS A 266 -43.08 -13.21 60.16
CA HIS A 266 -42.77 -11.77 60.01
C HIS A 266 -43.13 -10.95 61.26
N GLU A 267 -43.61 -11.59 62.32
CA GLU A 267 -44.09 -10.92 63.53
C GLU A 267 -42.96 -10.62 64.51
N LEU A 268 -41.95 -11.49 64.54
CA LEU A 268 -40.78 -11.41 65.41
C LEU A 268 -39.56 -10.99 64.58
N PHE A 269 -39.12 -9.75 64.81
CA PHE A 269 -37.87 -9.20 64.30
C PHE A 269 -36.84 -9.12 65.43
N THR A 270 -35.56 -9.30 65.08
CA THR A 270 -34.44 -9.14 66.00
C THR A 270 -33.31 -8.39 65.30
N GLU A 271 -32.70 -7.43 65.99
CA GLU A 271 -31.55 -6.68 65.48
C GLU A 271 -30.26 -7.51 65.54
N GLU A 272 -30.22 -8.54 66.39
CA GLU A 272 -29.08 -9.43 66.51
C GLU A 272 -29.53 -10.89 66.50
N PHE A 273 -28.67 -11.76 65.98
CA PHE A 273 -28.78 -13.20 66.11
C PHE A 273 -27.75 -13.74 67.11
N SER A 274 -28.03 -14.92 67.66
CA SER A 274 -27.14 -15.67 68.53
C SER A 274 -26.95 -17.09 68.05
N CYS A 275 -25.72 -17.60 68.09
CA CYS A 275 -25.42 -18.99 67.76
C CYS A 275 -24.30 -19.54 68.63
N LEU A 276 -24.27 -20.86 68.76
CA LEU A 276 -23.24 -21.57 69.48
C LEU A 276 -22.24 -22.18 68.51
N ILE A 277 -21.02 -22.37 69.00
CA ILE A 277 -20.06 -23.33 68.45
C ILE A 277 -19.89 -24.41 69.52
N THR A 278 -20.09 -25.67 69.16
CA THR A 278 -19.94 -26.82 70.04
C THR A 278 -18.75 -27.68 69.63
N ASP A 279 -18.38 -28.66 70.44
CA ASP A 279 -17.26 -29.55 70.15
C ASP A 279 -17.56 -30.67 69.15
N ASP A 280 -18.84 -30.97 68.93
CA ASP A 280 -19.32 -32.03 68.04
C ASP A 280 -20.20 -31.51 66.89
N HIS A 281 -20.20 -30.19 66.68
CA HIS A 281 -20.96 -29.46 65.66
C HIS A 281 -22.48 -29.58 65.74
N LYS A 282 -23.02 -29.94 66.92
CA LYS A 282 -24.46 -30.09 67.12
C LYS A 282 -24.99 -29.16 68.19
N ILE A 283 -26.18 -28.63 67.94
CA ILE A 283 -26.96 -27.87 68.91
C ILE A 283 -28.32 -28.57 69.03
N CYS A 284 -28.60 -29.18 70.18
CA CYS A 284 -29.90 -29.78 70.46
C CYS A 284 -30.81 -28.79 71.19
N ILE A 285 -32.02 -28.61 70.66
CA ILE A 285 -33.05 -27.73 71.21
C ILE A 285 -34.38 -28.49 71.19
N GLY A 286 -34.84 -28.94 72.35
CA GLY A 286 -36.00 -29.81 72.46
C GLY A 286 -35.83 -31.07 71.59
N ASP A 287 -36.76 -31.30 70.66
CA ASP A 287 -36.74 -32.47 69.78
C ASP A 287 -35.85 -32.31 68.53
N CYS A 288 -35.28 -31.12 68.32
CA CYS A 288 -34.58 -30.77 67.09
C CYS A 288 -33.06 -30.73 67.30
N THR A 289 -32.31 -31.28 66.34
CA THR A 289 -30.85 -31.14 66.26
C THR A 289 -30.49 -30.23 65.10
N PHE A 290 -29.72 -29.19 65.40
CA PHE A 290 -29.19 -28.24 64.44
C PHE A 290 -27.68 -28.40 64.30
N TRP A 291 -27.14 -27.96 63.18
CA TRP A 291 -25.68 -27.82 63.02
C TRP A 291 -25.23 -26.55 63.75
N ASP A 292 -24.03 -26.56 64.33
CA ASP A 292 -23.49 -25.34 64.92
C ASP A 292 -23.01 -24.35 63.84
N TRP A 293 -22.43 -23.21 64.23
CA TRP A 293 -22.02 -22.21 63.24
C TRP A 293 -20.83 -22.65 62.35
N GLU A 294 -20.07 -23.68 62.75
CA GLU A 294 -18.90 -24.13 61.99
C GLU A 294 -19.29 -25.10 60.86
N ASP A 295 -19.55 -24.52 59.69
CA ASP A 295 -20.04 -25.21 58.48
C ASP A 295 -18.97 -25.94 57.65
N TYR A 296 -17.70 -25.95 58.08
CA TYR A 296 -16.56 -26.43 57.27
C TYR A 296 -16.70 -27.89 56.82
N PHE A 297 -17.53 -28.70 57.49
CA PHE A 297 -17.68 -30.14 57.23
C PHE A 297 -18.98 -30.53 56.49
N LEU A 298 -19.86 -29.58 56.17
CA LEU A 298 -21.16 -29.87 55.54
C LEU A 298 -21.17 -29.82 54.01
N HIS A 299 -20.03 -29.54 53.36
CA HIS A 299 -19.89 -29.58 51.91
C HIS A 299 -19.16 -30.87 51.49
N PRO A 300 -19.69 -31.65 50.53
CA PRO A 300 -18.94 -32.74 49.89
C PRO A 300 -17.78 -32.21 49.03
#